data_AF-A0AAU5X028-F1
#
_entry.id   AF-A0AAU5X028-F1
#
_cell.length_a   1.000
_cell.length_b   1.000
_cell.length_c   1.000
_cell.angle_alpha   90.00
_cell.angle_beta   90.00
_cell.angle_gamma   90.00
#
_symmetry.space_group_name_H-M   'P 1'
#
loop_
_entity.id
_entity.type
_entity.pdbx_description
1 polymer ?
#
loop_
_entity_poly.entity_id
_entity_poly.type
_entity_poly.pdbx_seq_one_letter_code
_entity_poly.pdbx_strand_id
1 'polypeptide(L)'
;MRNRPIYDVVALLARCGVGTVFLAHGWQKIQVGVTATGRNLDAMGTPLPTAAAVYSTFVELLGGAALILGIALPVAGTLLFLDMAGALIFVHAEHGIFLVDNGKVQNGFELVLVLGLASLVFAAGGGGRVTLDQRLFGGRSRTTDEDDEAPPPWRPVPGTAEETPVAPRAERGITAGAYPEPPPSEDKPAARPRTAAEIVTDTSRDVIVAGGKKPEPSAGDTAPLRTRKKPPEVSADTTSARTRKKQAGPSGDDTAPTRTRKRQPKPSDS
;
A
#
# COMPACT_ATOMS: atom_id res chain seq x y z
N MET A 1 -15.62 -19.30 1.06
CA MET A 1 -16.12 -18.77 -0.23
C MET A 1 -15.67 -17.32 -0.33
N ARG A 2 -14.75 -16.98 -1.24
CA ARG A 2 -14.34 -15.58 -1.45
C ARG A 2 -15.53 -14.84 -2.05
N ASN A 3 -16.00 -13.76 -1.43
CA ASN A 3 -17.12 -12.96 -1.95
C ASN A 3 -16.73 -12.35 -3.30
N ARG A 4 -16.93 -13.11 -4.38
CA ARG A 4 -16.57 -12.76 -5.76
C ARG A 4 -17.08 -11.37 -6.19
N PRO A 5 -18.32 -10.92 -5.87
CA PRO A 5 -18.77 -9.58 -6.27
C PRO A 5 -18.05 -8.45 -5.54
N ILE A 6 -17.67 -8.64 -4.27
CA ILE A 6 -16.94 -7.62 -3.52
C ILE A 6 -15.53 -7.44 -4.11
N TYR A 7 -14.86 -8.54 -4.47
CA TYR A 7 -13.56 -8.49 -5.12
C TYR A 7 -13.61 -7.73 -6.44
N ASP A 8 -14.63 -7.99 -7.28
CA ASP A 8 -14.79 -7.33 -8.57
C ASP A 8 -15.01 -5.82 -8.43
N VAL A 9 -15.81 -5.39 -7.45
CA VAL A 9 -16.03 -3.96 -7.15
C VAL A 9 -14.75 -3.32 -6.63
N VAL A 10 -14.03 -3.97 -5.71
CA VAL A 10 -12.76 -3.46 -5.18
C VAL A 10 -11.71 -3.33 -6.27
N ALA A 11 -11.58 -4.34 -7.15
CA ALA A 11 -10.65 -4.31 -8.27
C ALA A 11 -11.00 -3.20 -9.27
N LEU A 12 -12.29 -2.97 -9.54
CA LEU A 12 -12.74 -1.85 -10.37
C LEU A 12 -12.36 -0.50 -9.75
N LEU A 13 -12.65 -0.30 -8.45
CA LEU A 13 -12.30 0.94 -7.75
C LEU A 13 -10.79 1.17 -7.72
N ALA A 14 -10.00 0.12 -7.47
CA ALA A 14 -8.55 0.18 -7.50
C ALA A 14 -8.04 0.60 -8.88
N ARG A 15 -8.58 0.03 -9.97
CA ARG A 15 -8.23 0.43 -11.34
C ARG A 15 -8.62 1.86 -11.65
N CYS A 16 -9.81 2.30 -11.26
CA CYS A 16 -10.25 3.67 -11.45
C CYS A 16 -9.34 4.66 -10.70
N GLY A 17 -8.99 4.35 -9.45
CA GLY A 17 -8.10 5.19 -8.64
C GLY A 17 -6.70 5.27 -9.25
N VAL A 18 -6.03 4.13 -9.44
CA VAL A 18 -4.67 4.06 -9.99
C VAL A 18 -4.61 4.64 -11.41
N GLY A 19 -5.56 4.27 -12.26
CA GLY A 19 -5.65 4.76 -13.63
C GLY A 19 -5.89 6.27 -13.71
N THR A 20 -6.68 6.86 -12.79
CA THR A 20 -6.89 8.32 -12.75
C THR A 20 -5.60 9.06 -12.40
N VAL A 21 -4.81 8.54 -11.46
CA VAL A 21 -3.53 9.16 -11.09
C VAL A 21 -2.58 9.18 -12.29
N PHE A 22 -2.41 8.05 -12.98
CA PHE A 22 -1.61 7.99 -14.20
C PHE A 22 -2.14 8.90 -15.31
N LEU A 23 -3.46 8.91 -15.53
CA LEU A 23 -4.08 9.76 -16.53
C LEU A 23 -3.80 11.25 -16.23
N ALA A 24 -3.90 11.66 -14.96
CA ALA A 24 -3.59 13.01 -14.52
C ALA A 24 -2.10 13.37 -14.73
N HIS A 25 -1.18 12.47 -14.41
CA HIS A 25 0.26 12.69 -14.64
C HIS A 25 0.60 12.80 -16.13
N GLY A 26 0.08 11.89 -16.95
CA GLY A 26 0.25 11.94 -18.40
C GLY A 26 -0.35 13.23 -19.00
N TRP A 27 -1.54 13.62 -18.53
CA TRP A 27 -2.19 14.86 -18.97
C TRP A 27 -1.39 16.11 -18.57
N GLN A 28 -0.84 16.15 -17.36
CA GLN A 28 0.06 17.23 -16.93
C GLN A 28 1.30 17.31 -17.83
N LYS A 29 1.90 16.17 -18.21
CA LYS A 29 3.07 16.14 -19.11
C LYS A 29 2.73 16.63 -20.52
N ILE A 30 1.52 16.37 -21.02
CA ILE A 30 1.05 16.95 -22.28
C ILE A 30 0.92 18.47 -22.17
N GLN A 31 0.33 18.98 -21.09
CA GLN A 31 0.16 20.42 -20.89
C GLN A 31 1.50 21.17 -20.75
N VAL A 32 2.45 20.61 -20.01
CA VAL A 32 3.79 21.17 -19.85
C VAL A 32 4.61 21.02 -21.14
N GLY A 33 4.34 19.96 -21.91
CA GLY A 33 4.99 19.64 -23.16
C GLY A 33 6.14 18.65 -22.96
N VAL A 34 6.20 17.64 -23.85
CA VAL A 34 7.17 16.54 -23.79
C VAL A 34 8.62 17.05 -23.81
N THR A 35 8.92 18.12 -24.55
CA THR A 35 10.25 18.74 -24.57
C THR A 35 10.68 19.28 -23.21
N ALA A 36 9.77 19.92 -22.48
CA ALA A 36 10.05 20.44 -21.15
C ALA A 36 10.21 19.30 -20.14
N THR A 37 9.37 18.27 -20.21
CA THR A 37 9.55 17.04 -19.42
C THR A 37 10.90 16.37 -19.70
N GLY A 38 11.32 16.30 -20.96
CA GLY A 38 12.65 15.79 -21.34
C GLY A 38 13.78 16.57 -20.70
N ARG A 39 13.72 17.91 -20.70
CA ARG A 39 14.72 18.74 -20.01
C ARG A 39 14.76 18.50 -18.51
N ASN A 40 13.61 18.30 -17.87
CA ASN A 40 13.55 17.97 -16.45
C ASN A 40 14.19 16.61 -16.16
N LEU A 41 13.90 15.59 -16.98
CA LEU A 41 14.51 14.27 -16.86
C LEU A 41 16.03 14.30 -17.10
N ASP A 42 16.49 15.12 -18.04
CA ASP A 42 17.90 15.35 -18.33
C ASP A 42 18.62 15.98 -17.13
N ALA A 43 18.02 16.98 -16.50
CA ALA A 43 18.54 17.61 -15.28
C ALA A 43 18.65 16.64 -14.10
N MET A 44 17.84 15.56 -14.10
CA MET A 44 17.87 14.50 -13.09
C MET A 44 18.79 13.33 -13.50
N GLY A 45 19.50 13.42 -14.62
CA GLY A 45 20.45 12.38 -15.07
C GLY A 45 19.79 11.13 -15.65
N THR A 46 18.52 11.20 -16.08
CA THR A 46 17.82 10.05 -16.66
C THR A 46 18.40 9.71 -18.04
N PRO A 47 18.72 8.43 -18.33
CA PRO A 47 19.22 8.03 -19.64
C PRO A 47 18.15 8.23 -20.73
N LEU A 48 18.58 8.69 -21.91
CA LEU A 48 17.70 8.96 -23.06
C LEU A 48 16.48 9.82 -22.68
N PRO A 49 16.68 11.04 -22.13
CA PRO A 49 15.63 11.81 -21.47
C PRO A 49 14.46 12.16 -22.39
N THR A 50 14.70 12.42 -23.67
CA THR A 50 13.64 12.66 -24.65
C THR A 50 12.79 11.42 -24.89
N ALA A 51 13.39 10.23 -25.00
CA ALA A 51 12.66 8.99 -25.19
C ALA A 51 11.86 8.63 -23.93
N ALA A 52 12.45 8.79 -22.74
CA ALA A 52 11.77 8.60 -21.47
C ALA A 52 10.59 9.58 -21.27
N ALA A 53 10.74 10.83 -21.70
CA ALA A 53 9.65 11.81 -21.66
C ALA A 53 8.49 11.41 -22.57
N VAL A 54 8.78 11.03 -23.82
CA VAL A 54 7.76 10.54 -24.76
C VAL A 54 7.08 9.30 -24.20
N TYR A 55 7.86 8.31 -23.79
CA TYR A 55 7.37 7.05 -23.23
C TYR A 55 6.44 7.30 -22.04
N SER A 56 6.93 7.98 -20.99
CA SER A 56 6.13 8.19 -19.78
C SER A 56 4.88 9.02 -20.05
N THR A 57 4.95 10.03 -20.92
CA THR A 57 3.77 10.84 -21.26
C THR A 57 2.66 10.01 -21.88
N PHE A 58 2.98 9.18 -22.88
CA PHE A 58 1.97 8.38 -23.59
C PHE A 58 1.56 7.15 -22.80
N VAL A 59 2.49 6.49 -22.10
CA VAL A 59 2.19 5.29 -21.31
C VAL A 59 1.36 5.64 -20.08
N GLU A 60 1.65 6.72 -19.36
CA GLU A 60 0.81 7.14 -18.23
C GLU A 60 -0.59 7.55 -18.70
N LEU A 61 -0.69 8.31 -19.80
CA LEU A 61 -1.97 8.77 -20.32
C LEU A 61 -2.82 7.61 -20.86
N LEU A 62 -2.29 6.84 -21.82
CA LEU A 62 -3.02 5.76 -22.48
C LEU A 62 -3.15 4.54 -21.59
N GLY A 63 -2.12 4.20 -20.81
CA GLY A 63 -2.15 3.13 -19.83
C GLY A 63 -3.13 3.43 -18.69
N GLY A 64 -3.14 4.67 -18.19
CA GLY A 64 -4.12 5.11 -17.20
C GLY A 64 -5.55 4.99 -17.70
N ALA A 65 -5.82 5.46 -18.92
CA ALA A 65 -7.12 5.27 -19.58
C ALA A 65 -7.47 3.78 -19.76
N ALA A 66 -6.52 2.97 -20.19
CA ALA A 66 -6.70 1.53 -20.39
C ALA A 66 -7.05 0.80 -19.08
N LEU A 67 -6.41 1.16 -17.96
CA LEU A 67 -6.75 0.62 -16.63
C LEU A 67 -8.19 0.94 -16.23
N ILE A 68 -8.60 2.21 -16.38
CA ILE A 68 -9.98 2.66 -16.05
C ILE A 68 -10.99 1.88 -16.88
N LEU A 69 -10.77 1.81 -18.20
CA LEU A 69 -11.63 1.11 -19.14
C LEU A 69 -11.59 -0.42 -18.97
N GLY A 70 -10.54 -0.96 -18.36
CA GLY A 70 -10.36 -2.40 -18.24
C GLY A 70 -10.07 -3.05 -19.59
N ILE A 71 -9.20 -2.44 -20.39
CA ILE A 71 -8.76 -2.97 -21.68
C ILE A 71 -7.26 -3.28 -21.66
N ALA A 72 -6.86 -4.39 -22.26
CA ALA A 72 -5.47 -4.85 -22.34
C ALA A 72 -4.72 -4.75 -20.99
N LEU A 73 -5.38 -5.11 -19.88
CA LEU A 73 -4.87 -4.90 -18.53
C LEU A 73 -3.46 -5.46 -18.28
N PRO A 74 -3.11 -6.68 -18.75
CA PRO A 74 -1.76 -7.19 -18.61
C PRO A 74 -0.71 -6.25 -19.24
N VAL A 75 -0.98 -5.80 -20.47
CA VAL A 75 -0.07 -4.93 -21.23
C VAL A 75 0.02 -3.55 -20.60
N ALA A 76 -1.12 -2.93 -20.29
CA ALA A 76 -1.16 -1.62 -19.65
C ALA A 76 -0.46 -1.63 -18.28
N GLY A 77 -0.75 -2.64 -17.46
CA GLY A 77 -0.10 -2.82 -16.15
C GLY A 77 1.41 -3.01 -16.26
N THR A 78 1.89 -3.81 -17.20
CA THR A 78 3.34 -4.00 -17.42
C THR A 78 4.03 -2.70 -17.85
N LEU A 79 3.46 -1.97 -18.81
CA LEU A 79 4.05 -0.71 -19.28
C LEU A 79 4.11 0.35 -18.18
N LEU A 80 3.02 0.50 -17.41
CA LEU A 80 2.96 1.41 -16.26
C LEU A 80 3.92 1.00 -15.14
N PHE A 81 4.07 -0.31 -14.88
CA PHE A 81 5.06 -0.80 -13.92
C PHE A 81 6.49 -0.45 -14.35
N LEU A 82 6.83 -0.66 -15.63
CA LEU A 82 8.16 -0.31 -16.16
C LEU A 82 8.40 1.21 -16.09
N ASP A 83 7.37 2.01 -16.33
CA ASP A 83 7.44 3.47 -16.19
C ASP A 83 7.77 3.89 -14.75
N MET A 84 7.04 3.32 -13.78
CA MET A 84 7.31 3.57 -12.35
C MET A 84 8.66 3.01 -11.90
N ALA A 85 9.09 1.87 -12.42
CA ALA A 85 10.42 1.32 -12.13
C ALA A 85 11.54 2.25 -12.64
N GLY A 86 11.39 2.79 -13.86
CA GLY A 86 12.30 3.79 -14.40
C GLY A 86 12.33 5.07 -13.54
N ALA A 87 11.17 5.60 -13.18
CA ALA A 87 11.06 6.77 -12.32
C ALA A 87 11.66 6.53 -10.92
N LEU A 88 11.50 5.33 -10.37
CA LEU A 88 12.07 4.95 -9.08
C LEU A 88 13.60 4.95 -9.14
N ILE A 89 14.17 4.29 -10.16
CA ILE A 89 15.62 4.09 -10.27
C ILE A 89 16.35 5.38 -10.67
N PHE A 90 15.81 6.14 -11.61
CA PHE A 90 16.53 7.28 -12.19
C PHE A 90 16.17 8.63 -11.59
N VAL A 91 15.00 8.75 -10.94
CA VAL A 91 14.54 10.04 -10.40
C VAL A 91 14.44 10.02 -8.88
N HIS A 92 14.09 8.89 -8.27
CA HIS A 92 13.81 8.84 -6.83
C HIS A 92 14.74 7.94 -6.01
N ALA A 93 15.76 7.32 -6.62
CA ALA A 93 16.61 6.34 -5.92
C ALA A 93 17.41 6.95 -4.76
N GLU A 94 17.74 8.24 -4.85
CA GLU A 94 18.47 8.97 -3.81
C GLU A 94 17.55 9.59 -2.75
N HIS A 95 16.23 9.59 -2.99
CA HIS A 95 15.23 10.12 -2.07
C HIS A 95 14.82 9.05 -1.05
N GLY A 96 14.53 9.45 0.19
CA GLY A 96 13.93 8.58 1.19
C GLY A 96 12.47 8.23 0.85
N ILE A 97 11.84 7.34 1.66
CA ILE A 97 10.42 6.99 1.49
C ILE A 97 9.57 8.27 1.48
N PHE A 98 9.75 9.10 2.51
CA PHE A 98 9.17 10.43 2.63
C PHE A 98 10.31 11.46 2.46
N LEU A 99 10.17 12.40 1.53
CA LEU A 99 11.13 13.49 1.37
C LEU A 99 10.61 14.72 2.12
N VAL A 100 11.28 15.13 3.20
CA VAL A 100 10.97 16.39 3.88
C VAL A 100 12.11 17.33 3.64
N ASP A 101 11.88 18.39 2.87
CA ASP A 101 12.88 19.41 2.59
C ASP A 101 12.37 20.78 3.07
N ASN A 102 13.17 21.45 3.91
CA ASN A 102 12.90 22.77 4.46
C ASN A 102 11.50 22.95 5.10
N GLY A 103 11.02 21.92 5.81
CA GLY A 103 9.70 21.93 6.46
C GLY A 103 8.51 21.77 5.50
N LYS A 104 8.75 21.56 4.20
CA LYS A 104 7.75 21.14 3.23
C LYS A 104 7.90 19.64 2.98
N VAL A 105 6.81 18.91 3.15
CA VAL A 105 6.73 17.51 2.73
C VAL A 105 6.71 17.53 1.20
N GLN A 106 7.76 17.00 0.59
CA GLN A 106 7.83 16.69 -0.83
C GLN A 106 7.59 15.19 -1.04
N ASN A 107 7.25 14.82 -2.27
CA ASN A 107 6.96 13.43 -2.58
C ASN A 107 8.29 12.66 -2.63
N GLY A 108 8.48 11.71 -1.71
CA GLY A 108 9.55 10.72 -1.84
C GLY A 108 9.19 9.65 -2.86
N PHE A 109 9.81 8.47 -2.78
CA PHE A 109 9.52 7.40 -3.74
C PHE A 109 8.26 6.58 -3.44
N GLU A 110 7.56 6.87 -2.34
CA GLU A 110 6.37 6.14 -1.89
C GLU A 110 5.28 6.00 -2.96
N LEU A 111 4.94 7.09 -3.66
CA LEU A 111 3.87 7.11 -4.63
C LEU A 111 4.25 6.26 -5.84
N VAL A 112 5.49 6.42 -6.32
CA VAL A 112 6.04 5.66 -7.43
C VAL A 112 6.06 4.16 -7.12
N LEU A 113 6.49 3.79 -5.91
CA LEU A 113 6.50 2.40 -5.46
C LEU A 113 5.09 1.81 -5.42
N VAL A 114 4.14 2.50 -4.78
CA VAL A 114 2.76 2.01 -4.63
C VAL A 114 2.07 1.90 -5.98
N LEU A 115 2.20 2.89 -6.85
CA LEU A 115 1.65 2.85 -8.20
C LEU A 115 2.29 1.77 -9.05
N GLY A 116 3.61 1.59 -8.95
CA GLY A 116 4.33 0.53 -9.63
C GLY A 116 3.80 -0.85 -9.22
N LEU A 117 3.75 -1.13 -7.92
CA LEU A 117 3.27 -2.41 -7.40
C LEU A 117 1.79 -2.64 -7.72
N ALA A 118 0.93 -1.61 -7.64
CA ALA A 118 -0.46 -1.72 -8.05
C ALA A 118 -0.59 -2.03 -9.54
N SER A 119 0.23 -1.41 -10.39
CA SER A 119 0.28 -1.69 -11.83
C SER A 119 0.73 -3.12 -12.10
N LEU A 120 1.69 -3.63 -11.32
CA LEU A 120 2.15 -5.02 -11.42
C LEU A 120 1.06 -6.02 -11.02
N VAL A 121 0.23 -5.70 -10.03
CA VAL A 121 -0.95 -6.51 -9.68
C VAL A 121 -1.93 -6.58 -10.84
N PHE A 122 -2.18 -5.46 -11.54
CA PHE A 122 -3.03 -5.47 -12.73
C PHE A 122 -2.38 -6.21 -13.91
N ALA A 123 -1.06 -6.10 -14.06
CA ALA A 123 -0.28 -6.85 -15.04
C ALA A 123 -0.46 -8.37 -14.84
N ALA A 124 -0.49 -8.82 -13.58
CA ALA A 124 -0.68 -10.21 -13.19
C ALA A 124 -2.15 -10.69 -13.23
N GLY A 125 -3.10 -9.86 -13.68
CA GLY A 125 -4.51 -10.24 -13.81
C GLY A 125 -5.40 -9.86 -12.61
N GLY A 126 -4.92 -9.04 -11.68
CA GLY A 126 -5.70 -8.55 -10.53
C GLY A 126 -6.80 -7.53 -10.84
N GLY A 127 -7.25 -7.43 -12.10
CA GLY A 127 -8.20 -6.42 -12.58
C GLY A 127 -9.69 -6.69 -12.29
N GLY A 128 -10.03 -7.88 -11.80
CA GLY A 128 -11.42 -8.33 -11.61
C GLY A 128 -12.14 -8.62 -12.94
N ARG A 129 -13.40 -9.07 -12.85
CA ARG A 129 -14.22 -9.45 -14.03
C ARG A 129 -14.91 -8.27 -14.72
N VAL A 130 -14.94 -7.10 -14.10
CA VAL A 130 -15.58 -5.89 -14.68
C VAL A 130 -14.63 -5.21 -15.65
N THR A 131 -14.23 -5.91 -16.71
CA THR A 131 -13.31 -5.42 -17.73
C THR A 131 -13.99 -5.38 -19.09
N LEU A 132 -13.73 -4.36 -19.89
CA LEU A 132 -14.24 -4.30 -21.26
C LEU A 132 -13.65 -5.44 -22.12
N ASP A 133 -12.44 -5.91 -21.80
CA ASP A 133 -11.88 -7.13 -22.39
C ASP A 133 -12.84 -8.32 -22.26
N GLN A 134 -13.45 -8.53 -21.08
CA GLN A 134 -14.42 -9.62 -20.91
C GLN A 134 -15.75 -9.36 -21.64
N ARG A 135 -16.15 -8.10 -21.83
CA ARG A 135 -17.36 -7.80 -22.61
C ARG A 135 -17.15 -7.96 -24.12
N LEU A 136 -15.93 -7.72 -24.61
CA LEU A 136 -15.57 -7.82 -26.02
C LEU A 136 -15.13 -9.25 -26.41
N PHE A 137 -14.47 -9.98 -25.51
CA PHE A 137 -13.93 -11.33 -25.76
C PHE A 137 -14.62 -12.46 -24.98
N GLY A 138 -15.54 -12.16 -24.06
CA GLY A 138 -16.23 -13.14 -23.19
C GLY A 138 -17.30 -14.02 -23.85
N GLY A 139 -17.46 -13.94 -25.18
CA GLY A 139 -18.35 -14.82 -25.94
C GLY A 139 -17.80 -16.23 -26.17
N ARG A 140 -16.52 -16.49 -25.88
CA ARG A 140 -15.88 -17.76 -26.23
C ARG A 140 -14.92 -18.25 -25.14
N SER A 141 -15.48 -18.61 -23.99
CA SER A 141 -15.07 -19.74 -23.12
C SER A 141 -15.81 -19.63 -21.80
N ARG A 142 -17.05 -20.12 -21.77
CA ARG A 142 -17.67 -20.61 -20.53
C ARG A 142 -17.17 -22.03 -20.32
N THR A 143 -15.95 -22.16 -19.84
CA THR A 143 -15.54 -23.30 -19.02
C THR A 143 -15.46 -22.74 -17.61
N THR A 144 -16.56 -22.94 -16.88
CA THR A 144 -16.58 -23.21 -15.44
C THR A 144 -15.28 -22.91 -14.70
N ASP A 145 -15.22 -21.76 -14.01
CA ASP A 145 -14.32 -21.56 -12.87
C ASP A 145 -14.80 -22.37 -11.64
N GLU A 146 -15.26 -23.60 -11.88
CA GLU A 146 -15.53 -24.67 -10.90
C GLU A 146 -14.41 -25.73 -10.91
N ASP A 147 -13.39 -25.61 -11.77
CA ASP A 147 -12.44 -26.70 -12.08
C ASP A 147 -11.04 -26.60 -11.41
N ASP A 148 -10.83 -25.73 -10.41
CA ASP A 148 -9.58 -25.73 -9.61
C ASP A 148 -9.66 -26.56 -8.32
N GLU A 149 -10.82 -27.14 -8.02
CA GLU A 149 -10.92 -28.21 -7.02
C GLU A 149 -11.06 -29.52 -7.80
N ALA A 150 -9.95 -30.24 -8.01
CA ALA A 150 -10.03 -31.62 -8.47
C ALA A 150 -11.12 -32.32 -7.63
N PRO A 151 -12.15 -32.92 -8.26
CA PRO A 151 -13.21 -33.55 -7.50
C PRO A 151 -12.54 -34.50 -6.52
N PRO A 152 -12.86 -34.41 -5.22
CA PRO A 152 -12.13 -35.16 -4.22
C PRO A 152 -12.15 -36.64 -4.62
N PRO A 153 -11.11 -37.42 -4.29
CA PRO A 153 -10.86 -38.74 -4.89
C PRO A 153 -12.01 -39.75 -4.70
N TRP A 154 -13.00 -39.42 -3.88
CA TRP A 154 -14.21 -40.19 -3.63
C TRP A 154 -15.41 -39.85 -4.53
N ARG A 155 -15.35 -38.81 -5.37
CA ARG A 155 -16.45 -38.50 -6.30
C ARG A 155 -16.38 -39.41 -7.52
N PRO A 156 -17.44 -40.20 -7.80
CA PRO A 156 -17.47 -41.01 -9.01
C PRO A 156 -17.48 -40.10 -10.25
N VAL A 157 -16.54 -40.33 -11.17
CA VAL A 157 -16.56 -39.72 -12.50
C VAL A 157 -17.71 -40.37 -13.29
N PRO A 158 -18.70 -39.61 -13.81
CA PRO A 158 -19.75 -40.19 -14.62
C PRO A 158 -19.14 -40.77 -15.91
N GLY A 159 -19.05 -42.10 -15.99
CA GLY A 159 -18.50 -42.80 -17.17
C GLY A 159 -17.60 -44.00 -16.87
N THR A 160 -17.17 -44.23 -15.63
CA THR A 160 -16.35 -45.41 -15.24
C THR A 160 -17.17 -46.57 -14.66
N ALA A 161 -18.46 -46.63 -14.96
CA ALA A 161 -19.27 -47.82 -14.65
C ALA A 161 -18.98 -48.92 -15.68
N GLU A 162 -17.78 -49.50 -15.63
CA GLU A 162 -17.63 -50.91 -15.99
C GLU A 162 -18.10 -51.71 -14.77
N GLU A 163 -19.38 -52.10 -14.78
CA GLU A 163 -19.93 -53.10 -13.87
C GLU A 163 -19.11 -54.38 -14.00
N THR A 164 -18.18 -54.59 -13.07
CA THR A 164 -17.61 -55.92 -12.87
C THR A 164 -18.63 -56.73 -12.07
N PRO A 165 -19.17 -57.85 -12.56
CA PRO A 165 -20.12 -58.64 -11.81
C PRO A 165 -19.43 -59.20 -10.56
N VAL A 166 -19.74 -58.63 -9.40
CA VAL A 166 -19.30 -59.19 -8.12
C VAL A 166 -20.11 -60.48 -7.90
N ALA A 167 -19.44 -61.63 -8.03
CA ALA A 167 -20.04 -62.92 -7.71
C ALA A 167 -20.63 -62.90 -6.29
N PRO A 168 -21.78 -63.55 -6.05
CA PRO A 168 -22.43 -63.52 -4.75
C PRO A 168 -21.48 -64.11 -3.70
N ARG A 169 -21.11 -63.27 -2.73
CA ARG A 169 -20.24 -63.64 -1.62
C ARG A 169 -20.98 -64.70 -0.79
N ALA A 170 -20.45 -65.92 -0.77
CA ALA A 170 -20.97 -67.00 0.04
C ALA A 170 -21.12 -66.54 1.49
N GLU A 171 -22.32 -66.70 2.04
CA GLU A 171 -22.63 -66.42 3.44
C GLU A 171 -21.76 -67.32 4.33
N ARG A 172 -20.68 -66.75 4.86
CA ARG A 172 -20.00 -67.33 6.02
C ARG A 172 -20.85 -66.96 7.22
N GLY A 173 -21.57 -67.95 7.76
CA GLY A 173 -22.23 -67.83 9.06
C GLY A 173 -21.19 -67.43 10.11
N ILE A 174 -21.26 -66.18 10.55
CA ILE A 174 -20.53 -65.74 11.73
C ILE A 174 -21.46 -66.02 12.90
N THR A 175 -21.15 -67.04 13.70
CA THR A 175 -21.68 -67.13 15.06
C THR A 175 -21.23 -65.87 15.79
N ALA A 176 -22.19 -65.00 16.17
CA ALA A 176 -21.91 -63.82 16.96
C ALA A 176 -21.30 -64.25 18.29
N GLY A 177 -19.97 -64.19 18.39
CA GLY A 177 -19.29 -64.26 19.68
C GLY A 177 -19.77 -63.08 20.52
N ALA A 178 -20.16 -63.36 21.76
CA ALA A 178 -20.58 -62.33 22.70
C ALA A 178 -19.49 -61.26 22.82
N TYR A 179 -19.86 -60.01 22.50
CA TYR A 179 -19.00 -58.87 22.80
C TYR A 179 -18.78 -58.84 24.32
N PRO A 180 -17.53 -58.77 24.81
CA PRO A 180 -17.31 -58.50 26.22
C PRO A 180 -17.96 -57.16 26.55
N GLU A 181 -18.70 -57.11 27.67
CA GLU A 181 -19.36 -55.87 28.10
C GLU A 181 -18.32 -54.75 28.22
N PRO A 182 -18.64 -53.54 27.73
CA PRO A 182 -17.76 -52.40 27.91
C PRO A 182 -17.51 -52.17 29.40
N PRO A 183 -16.29 -51.78 29.80
CA PRO A 183 -16.03 -51.46 31.20
C PRO A 183 -17.00 -50.37 31.67
N PRO A 184 -17.45 -50.41 32.93
CA PRO A 184 -18.37 -49.41 33.47
C PRO A 184 -17.79 -48.02 33.22
N SER A 185 -18.57 -47.17 32.58
CA SER A 185 -18.18 -45.78 32.33
C SER A 185 -17.93 -45.12 33.68
N GLU A 186 -16.69 -44.71 33.93
CA GLU A 186 -16.42 -43.75 35.00
C GLU A 186 -17.27 -42.51 34.71
N ASP A 187 -18.18 -42.18 35.64
CA ASP A 187 -18.94 -40.93 35.62
C ASP A 187 -17.96 -39.77 35.74
N LYS A 188 -17.41 -39.35 34.60
CA LYS A 188 -16.61 -38.14 34.52
C LYS A 188 -17.60 -36.98 34.60
N PRO A 189 -17.60 -36.17 35.66
CA PRO A 189 -18.56 -35.09 35.78
C PRO A 189 -18.45 -34.17 34.58
N ALA A 190 -19.60 -33.79 34.01
CA ALA A 190 -19.67 -32.86 32.91
C ALA A 190 -18.84 -31.60 33.26
N ALA A 191 -17.82 -31.32 32.45
CA ALA A 191 -16.92 -30.20 32.71
C ALA A 191 -17.74 -28.90 32.77
N ARG A 192 -17.71 -28.23 33.93
CA ARG A 192 -18.40 -26.96 34.13
C ARG A 192 -17.87 -25.94 33.12
N PRO A 193 -18.73 -25.12 32.48
CA PRO A 193 -18.26 -24.01 31.66
C PRO A 193 -17.43 -23.06 32.52
N ARG A 194 -16.21 -22.74 32.06
CA ARG A 194 -15.27 -21.87 32.77
C ARG A 194 -15.83 -20.47 32.91
N THR A 195 -15.57 -19.85 34.05
CA THR A 195 -15.96 -18.45 34.27
C THR A 195 -14.99 -17.51 33.56
N ALA A 196 -15.46 -16.31 33.18
CA ALA A 196 -14.62 -15.32 32.50
C ALA A 196 -13.33 -14.96 33.28
N ALA A 197 -13.36 -15.07 34.61
CA ALA A 197 -12.20 -14.86 35.47
C ALA A 197 -11.13 -15.96 35.34
N GLU A 198 -11.51 -17.22 35.08
CA GLU A 198 -10.56 -18.33 34.87
C GLU A 198 -9.92 -18.29 33.48
N ILE A 199 -10.58 -17.69 32.50
CA ILE A 199 -10.06 -17.56 31.13
C ILE A 199 -8.97 -16.49 31.07
N VAL A 200 -9.07 -15.44 31.90
CA VAL A 200 -8.09 -14.35 31.95
C VAL A 200 -6.82 -14.73 32.71
N THR A 201 -6.86 -15.73 33.58
CA THR A 201 -5.72 -16.14 34.41
C THR A 201 -5.00 -17.42 33.93
N ASP A 202 -5.59 -18.18 32.98
CA ASP A 202 -4.99 -19.37 32.40
C ASP A 202 -4.12 -19.02 31.17
N THR A 203 -2.93 -18.46 31.42
CA THR A 203 -1.95 -18.08 30.37
C THR A 203 -1.23 -19.29 29.77
N SER A 204 -1.55 -20.52 30.21
CA SER A 204 -0.87 -21.76 29.80
C SER A 204 -1.00 -22.07 28.30
N ARG A 205 -1.94 -21.39 27.61
CA ARG A 205 -2.26 -21.61 26.19
C ARG A 205 -1.87 -20.45 25.26
N ASP A 206 -1.35 -19.35 25.78
CA ASP A 206 -1.01 -18.15 24.98
C ASP A 206 0.39 -18.19 24.33
N VAL A 207 0.92 -19.38 24.09
CA VAL A 207 2.20 -19.56 23.38
C VAL A 207 1.95 -19.80 21.90
N ILE A 208 1.34 -18.81 21.24
CA ILE A 208 1.39 -18.66 19.78
C ILE A 208 1.61 -17.18 19.51
N VAL A 209 2.84 -16.72 19.72
CA VAL A 209 3.55 -15.59 19.08
C VAL A 209 4.72 -15.22 19.99
N ALA A 210 5.93 -15.39 19.46
CA ALA A 210 7.24 -14.99 20.00
C ALA A 210 7.81 -15.77 21.20
N GLY A 211 8.75 -16.68 20.88
CA GLY A 211 9.99 -16.88 21.65
C GLY A 211 9.91 -17.64 22.99
N GLY A 212 10.79 -18.63 23.15
CA GLY A 212 10.82 -19.51 24.32
C GLY A 212 11.17 -18.85 25.66
N LYS A 213 10.56 -19.44 26.70
CA LYS A 213 10.82 -19.44 28.16
C LYS A 213 11.97 -18.56 28.69
N LYS A 214 11.62 -17.65 29.62
CA LYS A 214 12.51 -17.24 30.73
C LYS A 214 11.94 -17.75 32.05
N PRO A 215 12.77 -18.27 32.98
CA PRO A 215 12.30 -18.80 34.26
C PRO A 215 11.76 -17.67 35.16
N GLU A 216 10.66 -17.94 35.84
CA GLU A 216 10.08 -17.04 36.84
C GLU A 216 11.00 -16.90 38.07
N PRO A 217 11.07 -15.71 38.71
CA PRO A 217 11.79 -15.52 39.96
C PRO A 217 10.98 -16.07 41.14
N SER A 218 11.68 -16.78 42.03
CA SER A 218 11.16 -17.32 43.29
C SER A 218 10.69 -16.21 44.25
N ALA A 219 9.69 -16.55 45.06
CA ALA A 219 9.14 -15.74 46.14
C ALA A 219 10.23 -15.34 47.15
N GLY A 220 10.55 -14.04 47.19
CA GLY A 220 11.40 -13.45 48.22
C GLY A 220 12.36 -12.42 47.66
N ASP A 221 11.87 -11.23 47.29
CA ASP A 221 12.68 -10.01 47.25
C ASP A 221 11.77 -8.78 47.23
N THR A 222 11.44 -8.27 48.41
CA THR A 222 10.79 -6.97 48.61
C THR A 222 11.84 -5.87 48.66
N ALA A 223 11.93 -5.02 47.64
CA ALA A 223 12.61 -3.73 47.72
C ALA A 223 11.81 -2.65 46.95
N PRO A 224 11.65 -1.42 47.50
CA PRO A 224 10.70 -0.44 46.97
C PRO A 224 11.21 0.32 45.74
N LEU A 225 10.25 0.66 44.88
CA LEU A 225 10.41 1.39 43.62
C LEU A 225 10.97 2.82 43.81
N ARG A 226 12.07 3.13 43.12
CA ARG A 226 12.53 4.51 42.88
C ARG A 226 11.72 5.15 41.75
N THR A 227 10.98 6.20 42.05
CA THR A 227 10.33 7.06 41.05
C THR A 227 11.34 8.05 40.46
N ARG A 228 11.32 8.27 39.14
CA ARG A 228 12.13 9.31 38.48
C ARG A 228 11.30 10.23 37.59
N LYS A 229 11.34 11.51 38.00
CA LYS A 229 11.25 12.80 37.30
C LYS A 229 10.00 13.21 36.49
N LYS A 230 9.36 14.24 37.04
CA LYS A 230 8.36 15.17 36.49
C LYS A 230 9.04 16.28 35.62
N PRO A 231 8.34 16.92 34.66
CA PRO A 231 8.90 17.94 33.74
C PRO A 231 9.00 19.33 34.40
N PRO A 232 9.82 20.26 33.88
CA PRO A 232 9.95 21.60 34.45
C PRO A 232 8.82 22.55 34.02
N GLU A 233 8.33 23.27 35.01
CA GLU A 233 7.30 24.31 34.96
C GLU A 233 7.97 25.68 34.74
N VAL A 234 7.36 26.52 33.91
CA VAL A 234 7.81 27.89 33.63
C VAL A 234 7.16 28.83 34.66
N SER A 235 7.96 29.56 35.42
CA SER A 235 7.49 30.60 36.33
C SER A 235 8.14 31.96 36.02
N ALA A 236 7.30 32.97 35.75
CA ALA A 236 7.57 34.37 36.07
C ALA A 236 7.73 34.50 37.60
N ASP A 237 8.43 35.44 38.23
CA ASP A 237 8.61 36.88 37.99
C ASP A 237 9.74 37.37 38.93
N THR A 238 10.15 38.64 38.81
CA THR A 238 10.75 39.55 39.84
C THR A 238 12.00 40.34 39.38
N THR A 239 11.72 41.51 38.83
CA THR A 239 12.35 42.84 38.99
C THR A 239 13.41 43.03 40.10
N SER A 240 14.59 43.61 39.78
CA SER A 240 15.11 44.87 40.39
C SER A 240 16.51 45.31 39.89
N ALA A 241 16.49 46.44 39.15
CA ALA A 241 17.34 47.65 39.22
C ALA A 241 18.80 47.63 39.75
N ARG A 242 19.74 48.15 38.93
CA ARG A 242 20.71 49.27 39.24
C ARG A 242 21.57 49.63 37.99
N THR A 243 21.30 50.71 37.26
CA THR A 243 21.97 52.05 37.30
C THR A 243 23.03 52.35 36.20
N ARG A 244 22.57 53.04 35.13
CA ARG A 244 22.95 54.40 34.64
C ARG A 244 24.41 54.77 34.24
N LYS A 245 24.59 55.12 32.94
CA LYS A 245 25.24 56.35 32.40
C LYS A 245 25.05 56.37 30.85
N LYS A 246 24.12 57.10 30.23
CA LYS A 246 23.97 58.55 29.94
C LYS A 246 24.99 59.12 28.94
N GLN A 247 24.51 59.43 27.72
CA GLN A 247 24.76 60.61 26.84
C GLN A 247 24.66 60.16 25.36
N ALA A 248 24.11 60.86 24.39
CA ALA A 248 23.16 61.96 24.23
C ALA A 248 22.92 62.05 22.68
N GLY A 249 21.71 62.34 22.20
CA GLY A 249 21.48 62.80 20.81
C GLY A 249 21.90 64.28 20.63
N PRO A 250 21.54 65.01 19.54
CA PRO A 250 20.37 64.77 18.68
C PRO A 250 20.47 65.18 17.17
N SER A 251 19.37 64.94 16.44
CA SER A 251 18.67 65.79 15.43
C SER A 251 19.25 66.14 14.04
N GLY A 252 18.34 66.16 13.05
CA GLY A 252 18.42 66.92 11.78
C GLY A 252 18.25 66.02 10.55
N ASP A 253 17.06 65.64 10.10
CA ASP A 253 16.07 66.40 9.30
C ASP A 253 16.56 66.87 7.91
N ASP A 254 15.61 66.79 6.97
CA ASP A 254 15.45 67.59 5.75
C ASP A 254 15.90 67.08 4.34
N THR A 255 14.85 66.65 3.61
CA THR A 255 14.33 67.19 2.34
C THR A 255 15.14 67.19 1.04
N ALA A 256 14.47 66.68 0.00
CA ALA A 256 14.76 66.85 -1.42
C ALA A 256 14.71 68.33 -1.86
N PRO A 257 15.26 68.63 -3.06
CA PRO A 257 14.45 69.40 -3.99
C PRO A 257 14.53 68.98 -5.47
N THR A 258 13.39 69.15 -6.12
CA THR A 258 13.13 69.23 -7.56
C THR A 258 13.73 70.51 -8.17
N ARG A 259 14.36 70.48 -9.38
CA ARG A 259 14.03 71.39 -10.52
C ARG A 259 14.94 71.30 -11.77
N THR A 260 14.25 71.28 -12.93
CA THR A 260 14.51 71.96 -14.23
C THR A 260 15.65 71.57 -15.20
N ARG A 261 15.24 70.88 -16.29
CA ARG A 261 15.17 71.33 -17.70
C ARG A 261 16.42 72.04 -18.32
N LYS A 262 17.02 71.41 -19.34
CA LYS A 262 17.49 72.08 -20.58
C LYS A 262 17.46 71.13 -21.78
N ARG A 263 16.59 71.46 -22.75
CA ARG A 263 16.65 71.03 -24.16
C ARG A 263 17.81 71.75 -24.84
N GLN A 264 18.48 71.11 -25.80
CA GLN A 264 19.21 71.71 -26.92
C GLN A 264 19.41 70.67 -28.06
N PRO A 265 19.71 71.10 -29.31
CA PRO A 265 18.89 70.78 -30.48
C PRO A 265 19.49 69.79 -31.51
N LYS A 266 18.65 69.51 -32.52
CA LYS A 266 18.89 68.82 -33.81
C LYS A 266 20.12 69.34 -34.57
N PRO A 267 20.64 68.55 -35.52
CA PRO A 267 20.57 69.00 -36.92
C PRO A 267 20.00 67.94 -37.86
N SER A 268 19.19 68.39 -38.81
CA SER A 268 18.99 67.72 -40.09
C SER A 268 20.28 67.81 -40.90
N ASP A 269 20.55 66.84 -41.76
CA ASP A 269 20.61 67.06 -43.21
C ASP A 269 20.85 65.74 -43.95
N SER A 270 20.21 65.66 -45.12
CA SER A 270 20.33 64.70 -46.22
C SER A 270 19.52 63.40 -46.11
#